data_AF-A0A7V3GUW5-F1
#
_entry.id   AF-A0A7V3GUW5-F1
#
_cell.length_a   1.000
_cell.length_b   1.000
_cell.length_c   1.000
_cell.angle_alpha   90.00
_cell.angle_beta   90.00
_cell.angle_gamma   90.00
#
_symmetry.space_group_name_H-M   'P 1'
#
loop_
_entity.id
_entity.type
_entity.pdbx_description
1 polymer ?
#
loop_
_entity_poly.entity_id
_entity_poly.type
_entity_poly.pdbx_seq_one_letter_code
_entity_poly.pdbx_strand_id
1 'polypeptide(L)'
;GSSPLIDLSGRTNFRELAGVLKRAQVFVGADSGVMHLAAAARVPVVAIFGPTNHRAWAPWTPYSPNRVVRLDLDCSPCAYVGHSVGQREGCAARTCLADLSVDHVLAAVEDLLTGDFTPPKS
;
A
#
# COMPACT_ATOMS: atom_id res chain seq x y z
N GLY A 1 14.31 -15.93 -15.19
CA GLY A 1 14.82 -14.94 -16.16
C GLY A 1 14.69 -13.56 -15.55
N SER A 2 15.66 -12.67 -15.73
CA SER A 2 15.54 -11.29 -15.24
C SER A 2 14.47 -10.56 -16.04
N SER A 3 13.32 -10.29 -15.41
CA SER A 3 12.31 -9.40 -15.99
C SER A 3 12.85 -7.97 -16.00
N PRO A 4 12.62 -7.18 -17.07
CA PRO A 4 13.14 -5.82 -17.15
C PRO A 4 12.48 -4.91 -16.10
N LEU A 5 13.29 -4.12 -15.40
CA LEU A 5 12.83 -3.03 -14.54
C LEU A 5 12.56 -1.79 -15.41
N ILE A 6 11.35 -1.23 -15.29
CA ILE A 6 10.92 -0.06 -16.07
C ILE A 6 10.70 1.11 -15.11
N ASP A 7 11.50 2.17 -15.23
CA ASP A 7 11.33 3.40 -14.46
C ASP A 7 10.43 4.40 -15.21
N LEU A 8 9.26 4.67 -14.63
CA LEU A 8 8.26 5.63 -15.11
C LEU A 8 8.14 6.86 -14.19
N SER A 9 9.04 7.03 -13.22
CA SER A 9 8.97 8.10 -12.22
C SER A 9 9.06 9.47 -12.87
N GLY A 10 8.04 10.31 -12.68
CA GLY A 10 7.97 11.63 -13.31
C GLY A 10 7.77 11.60 -14.84
N ARG A 11 7.48 10.44 -15.43
CA ARG A 11 7.33 10.24 -16.89
C ARG A 11 5.90 9.98 -17.34
N THR A 12 4.94 10.04 -16.42
CA THR A 12 3.52 9.80 -16.70
C THR A 12 2.66 10.89 -16.08
N ASN A 13 1.63 11.33 -16.80
CA ASN A 13 0.49 12.00 -16.18
C ASN A 13 -0.48 10.97 -15.55
N PHE A 14 -1.51 11.44 -14.83
CA PHE A 14 -2.46 10.52 -14.16
C PHE A 14 -3.21 9.57 -15.10
N ARG A 15 -3.53 10.01 -16.33
CA ARG A 15 -4.22 9.14 -17.30
C ARG A 15 -3.31 8.04 -17.81
N GLU A 16 -2.06 8.39 -18.12
CA GLU A 16 -1.04 7.42 -18.54
C GLU A 16 -0.73 6.41 -17.41
N LEU A 17 -0.57 6.91 -16.19
CA LEU A 17 -0.34 6.07 -15.02
C LEU A 17 -1.49 5.10 -14.79
N ALA A 18 -2.75 5.54 -14.89
CA ALA A 18 -3.92 4.66 -14.82
C ALA A 18 -3.90 3.58 -15.91
N GLY A 19 -3.48 3.92 -17.14
CA GLY A 19 -3.31 2.97 -18.23
C GLY A 19 -2.22 1.93 -17.97
N VAL A 20 -1.11 2.34 -17.37
CA VAL A 20 -0.04 1.43 -16.92
C VAL A 20 -0.54 0.50 -15.83
N LEU A 21 -1.17 1.06 -14.79
CA LEU A 21 -1.71 0.31 -13.64
C LEU A 21 -2.70 -0.76 -14.09
N LYS A 22 -3.60 -0.44 -15.04
CA LYS A 22 -4.56 -1.40 -15.60
C LYS A 22 -3.94 -2.67 -16.19
N ARG A 23 -2.64 -2.64 -16.55
CA ARG A 23 -1.90 -3.80 -17.07
C ARG A 23 -1.11 -4.55 -16.00
N ALA A 24 -1.04 -4.03 -14.78
CA ALA A 24 -0.33 -4.69 -13.68
C ALA A 24 -1.17 -5.83 -13.10
N GLN A 25 -0.52 -6.92 -12.69
CA GLN A 25 -1.16 -8.01 -11.95
C GLN A 25 -1.38 -7.66 -10.48
N VAL A 26 -0.50 -6.81 -9.93
CA VAL A 26 -0.57 -6.32 -8.55
C VAL A 26 0.13 -4.97 -8.48
N PHE A 27 -0.41 -4.07 -7.67
CA PHE A 27 0.26 -2.84 -7.26
C PHE A 27 0.79 -2.99 -5.84
N VAL A 28 2.02 -2.55 -5.59
CA VAL A 28 2.64 -2.51 -4.27
C VAL A 28 3.10 -1.09 -4.01
N GLY A 29 2.68 -0.49 -2.90
CA GLY A 29 3.11 0.86 -2.56
C GLY A 29 2.61 1.37 -1.22
N ALA A 30 3.16 2.50 -0.80
CA ALA A 30 2.74 3.21 0.40
C ALA A 30 1.34 3.84 0.23
N ASP A 31 0.75 4.19 1.36
CA ASP A 31 -0.51 4.92 1.48
C ASP A 31 -0.45 6.29 0.78
N SER A 32 -0.84 6.32 -0.49
CA SER A 32 -0.68 7.48 -1.38
C SER A 32 -1.82 7.57 -2.39
N GLY A 33 -1.91 8.70 -3.11
CA GLY A 33 -2.88 8.85 -4.19
C GLY A 33 -2.76 7.78 -5.28
N VAL A 34 -1.54 7.27 -5.54
CA VAL A 34 -1.31 6.22 -6.55
C VAL A 34 -1.92 4.88 -6.12
N MET A 35 -1.91 4.56 -4.82
CA MET A 35 -2.59 3.38 -4.28
C MET A 35 -4.09 3.44 -4.56
N HIS A 36 -4.74 4.60 -4.33
CA HIS A 36 -6.16 4.78 -4.65
C HIS A 36 -6.42 4.73 -6.16
N LEU A 37 -5.52 5.28 -6.98
CA LEU A 37 -5.63 5.19 -8.43
C LEU A 37 -5.53 3.74 -8.93
N ALA A 38 -4.66 2.92 -8.34
CA ALA A 38 -4.53 1.50 -8.65
C ALA A 38 -5.82 0.72 -8.28
N ALA A 39 -6.38 1.01 -7.10
CA ALA A 39 -7.67 0.46 -6.68
C ALA A 39 -8.80 0.84 -7.65
N ALA A 40 -8.88 2.11 -8.06
CA ALA A 40 -9.86 2.59 -9.03
C ALA A 40 -9.68 1.95 -10.42
N ALA A 41 -8.42 1.63 -10.80
CA ALA A 41 -8.08 0.88 -12.00
C ALA A 41 -8.37 -0.63 -11.89
N ARG A 42 -8.96 -1.09 -10.77
CA ARG A 42 -9.31 -2.49 -10.47
C ARG A 42 -8.11 -3.44 -10.42
N VAL A 43 -6.96 -2.91 -10.03
CA VAL A 43 -5.75 -3.70 -9.80
C VAL A 43 -5.81 -4.25 -8.36
N PRO A 44 -5.36 -5.49 -8.12
CA PRO A 44 -5.07 -5.96 -6.77
C PRO A 44 -4.03 -5.06 -6.09
N VAL A 45 -4.28 -4.64 -4.84
CA VAL A 45 -3.43 -3.66 -4.15
C VAL A 45 -2.83 -4.25 -2.88
N VAL A 46 -1.49 -4.22 -2.77
CA VAL A 46 -0.76 -4.33 -1.51
C VAL A 46 -0.42 -2.93 -1.04
N ALA A 47 -1.11 -2.49 0.00
CA ALA A 47 -0.99 -1.17 0.59
C ALA A 47 -0.13 -1.23 1.87
N ILE A 48 1.01 -0.55 1.87
CA ILE A 48 1.93 -0.51 3.00
C ILE A 48 1.54 0.69 3.88
N PHE A 49 1.20 0.40 5.13
CA PHE A 49 0.79 1.40 6.12
C PHE A 49 1.72 1.40 7.32
N GLY A 50 2.21 2.59 7.69
CA GLY A 50 2.99 2.80 8.91
C GLY A 50 2.24 3.65 9.94
N PRO A 51 2.44 4.98 9.95
CA PRO A 51 1.92 5.85 11.01
C PRO A 51 0.46 6.28 10.80
N THR A 52 -0.06 6.20 9.58
CA THR A 52 -1.39 6.68 9.19
C THR A 52 -2.49 5.68 9.50
N ASN A 53 -3.73 6.18 9.53
CA ASN A 53 -4.91 5.36 9.85
C ASN A 53 -5.40 4.56 8.64
N HIS A 54 -4.97 3.30 8.55
CA HIS A 54 -5.43 2.35 7.53
C HIS A 54 -6.95 2.15 7.51
N ARG A 55 -7.67 2.24 8.64
CA ARG A 55 -9.14 2.12 8.65
C ARG A 55 -9.83 3.28 7.96
N ALA A 56 -9.19 4.45 7.90
CA ALA A 56 -9.71 5.62 7.22
C ALA A 56 -9.28 5.69 5.75
N TRP A 57 -8.06 5.22 5.44
CA TRP A 57 -7.41 5.47 4.13
C TRP A 57 -7.07 4.22 3.34
N ALA A 58 -7.43 3.01 3.80
CA ALA A 58 -7.24 1.80 3.00
C ALA A 58 -7.90 1.94 1.62
N PRO A 59 -7.34 1.29 0.58
CA PRO A 59 -7.89 1.35 -0.75
C PRO A 59 -9.32 0.81 -0.75
N TRP A 60 -10.29 1.68 -1.03
CA TRP A 60 -11.67 1.27 -1.24
C TRP A 60 -11.82 0.65 -2.63
N THR A 61 -12.02 -0.65 -2.67
CA THR A 61 -12.25 -1.37 -3.93
C THR A 61 -13.23 -2.53 -3.72
N PRO A 62 -14.50 -2.37 -4.12
CA PRO A 62 -15.43 -3.50 -4.18
C PRO A 62 -15.17 -4.41 -5.39
N TYR A 63 -14.20 -4.07 -6.25
CA TYR A 63 -14.00 -4.71 -7.56
C TYR A 63 -12.65 -5.43 -7.69
N SER A 64 -11.72 -5.23 -6.75
CA SER A 64 -10.42 -5.91 -6.71
C SER A 64 -10.01 -6.20 -5.27
N PRO A 65 -9.32 -7.32 -5.01
CA PRO A 65 -8.83 -7.62 -3.67
C PRO A 65 -7.72 -6.65 -3.26
N ASN A 66 -7.61 -6.37 -1.97
CA ASN A 66 -6.52 -5.56 -1.43
C ASN A 66 -6.03 -6.12 -0.08
N ARG A 67 -4.75 -5.87 0.20
CA ARG A 67 -4.06 -6.23 1.44
C ARG A 67 -3.43 -5.00 2.05
N VAL A 68 -3.75 -4.75 3.30
CA VAL A 68 -3.02 -3.78 4.12
C VAL A 68 -1.88 -4.52 4.82
N VAL A 69 -0.65 -4.06 4.61
CA VAL A 69 0.56 -4.58 5.27
C VAL A 69 0.99 -3.56 6.32
N ARG A 70 1.01 -3.98 7.59
CA ARG A 70 1.35 -3.17 8.77
C ARG A 70 1.75 -4.10 9.92
N LEU A 71 2.43 -3.56 10.94
CA LEU A 71 2.91 -4.31 12.11
C LEU A 71 1.95 -4.30 13.33
N ASP A 72 0.79 -3.66 13.23
CA ASP A 72 -0.21 -3.59 14.31
C ASP A 72 0.35 -3.21 15.71
N LEU A 73 1.34 -2.32 15.74
CA LEU A 73 1.92 -1.80 16.97
C LEU A 73 0.89 -0.98 17.77
N ASP A 74 0.94 -1.05 19.09
CA ASP A 74 0.05 -0.29 20.01
C ASP A 74 0.07 1.23 19.77
N CYS A 75 1.21 1.74 19.31
CA CYS A 75 1.35 3.16 19.00
C CYS A 75 0.72 3.57 17.66
N SER A 76 0.34 2.63 16.79
CA SER A 76 -0.19 2.91 15.45
C SER A 76 -1.72 2.76 15.40
N PRO A 77 -2.46 3.76 14.87
CA PRO A 77 -1.97 4.90 14.10
C PRO A 77 -1.56 6.10 14.97
N CYS A 78 -0.31 6.55 14.85
CA CYS A 78 0.22 7.69 15.61
C CYS A 78 0.08 9.04 14.88
N ALA A 79 -0.09 9.05 13.55
CA ALA A 79 -0.31 10.28 12.78
C ALA A 79 -1.79 10.73 12.78
N TYR A 80 -2.65 10.11 13.58
CA TYR A 80 -4.08 10.42 13.65
C TYR A 80 -4.53 10.90 15.04
N VAL A 81 -3.69 10.72 16.07
CA VAL A 81 -4.01 11.06 17.46
C VAL A 81 -2.96 12.03 17.98
N GLY A 82 -3.30 13.32 18.07
CA GLY A 82 -2.57 14.34 18.85
C GLY A 82 -1.13 14.69 18.40
N HIS A 83 -0.51 13.91 17.51
CA HIS A 83 0.77 14.24 16.90
C HIS A 83 0.53 14.91 15.55
N SER A 84 1.16 16.07 15.35
CA SER A 84 1.13 16.79 14.08
C SER A 84 1.70 15.90 12.97
N VAL A 85 0.82 15.51 12.04
CA VAL A 85 1.19 14.78 10.82
C VAL A 85 2.37 15.50 10.18
N GLY A 86 3.50 14.82 10.03
CA GLY A 86 4.64 15.34 9.28
C GLY A 86 5.61 16.27 10.03
N GLN A 87 5.59 16.37 11.37
CA GLN A 87 6.72 17.01 12.05
C GLN A 87 7.99 16.16 12.00
N ARG A 88 9.13 16.86 11.83
CA ARG A 88 10.50 16.33 11.82
C ARG A 88 10.84 15.56 13.12
N GLU A 89 10.13 15.86 14.21
CA GLU A 89 10.30 15.27 15.55
C GLU A 89 9.27 14.18 15.91
N GLY A 90 8.44 13.73 14.95
CA GLY A 90 7.60 12.54 15.16
C GLY A 90 8.41 11.30 15.55
N CYS A 91 7.74 10.18 15.88
CA CYS A 91 8.37 8.90 16.27
C CYS A 91 9.70 8.64 15.56
N ALA A 92 10.83 8.90 16.24
CA ALA A 92 12.16 8.88 15.63
C ALA A 92 12.54 7.45 15.19
N ALA A 93 12.10 6.46 15.95
CA ALA A 93 12.36 5.07 15.68
C ALA A 93 11.70 4.58 14.38
N ARG A 94 10.55 5.16 13.99
CA ARG A 94 9.75 4.74 12.83
C ARG A 94 9.59 3.22 12.76
N THR A 95 9.49 2.55 13.90
CA THR A 95 9.47 1.08 14.04
C THR A 95 8.43 0.44 13.13
N CYS A 96 7.26 1.08 12.95
CA CYS A 96 6.20 0.61 12.06
C CYS A 96 6.59 0.47 10.58
N LEU A 97 7.63 1.18 10.12
CA LEU A 97 8.17 1.07 8.76
C LEU A 97 9.57 0.43 8.76
N ALA A 98 10.40 0.72 9.78
CA ALA A 98 11.76 0.19 9.88
C ALA A 98 11.78 -1.33 10.05
N ASP A 99 10.86 -1.89 10.83
CA ASP A 99 10.80 -3.33 11.11
C ASP A 99 9.87 -4.09 10.15
N LEU A 100 9.13 -3.36 9.29
CA LEU A 100 8.25 -3.96 8.30
C LEU A 100 9.10 -4.51 7.15
N SER A 101 9.43 -5.80 7.26
CA SER A 101 10.31 -6.47 6.30
C SER A 101 9.68 -6.65 4.92
N VAL A 102 10.55 -6.88 3.93
CA VAL A 102 10.14 -7.27 2.56
C VAL A 102 9.30 -8.54 2.57
N ASP A 103 9.57 -9.48 3.48
CA ASP A 103 8.82 -10.75 3.57
C ASP A 103 7.34 -10.53 3.91
N HIS A 104 7.02 -9.56 4.76
CA HIS A 104 5.62 -9.19 5.03
C HIS A 104 4.90 -8.72 3.76
N VAL A 105 5.62 -7.99 2.91
CA VAL A 105 5.08 -7.46 1.65
C VAL A 105 4.97 -8.57 0.61
N LEU A 106 5.98 -9.44 0.49
CA LEU A 106 5.98 -10.55 -0.46
C LEU A 106 4.86 -11.56 -0.15
N ALA A 107 4.64 -11.90 1.12
CA ALA A 107 3.52 -12.76 1.51
C ALA A 107 2.17 -12.17 1.07
N ALA A 108 1.97 -10.86 1.24
CA ALA A 108 0.75 -10.19 0.78
C ALA A 108 0.61 -10.15 -0.75
N VAL A 109 1.72 -10.07 -1.48
CA VAL A 109 1.74 -10.18 -2.95
C VAL A 109 1.35 -11.59 -3.37
N GLU A 110 1.96 -12.61 -2.78
CA GLU A 110 1.68 -14.02 -3.07
C GLU A 110 0.20 -14.34 -2.83
N ASP A 111 -0.35 -13.96 -1.67
CA ASP A 111 -1.76 -14.14 -1.34
C ASP A 111 -2.73 -13.55 -2.39
N LEU A 112 -2.36 -12.42 -3.00
CA LEU A 112 -3.17 -11.77 -4.04
C LEU A 112 -2.99 -12.40 -5.42
N LEU A 113 -1.82 -12.96 -5.72
CA LEU A 113 -1.52 -13.58 -7.01
C LEU A 113 -2.03 -15.03 -7.11
N THR A 114 -2.05 -15.78 -6.00
CA THR A 114 -2.57 -17.15 -5.99
C THR A 114 -4.09 -17.23 -5.86
N GLY A 115 -4.73 -16.13 -5.46
CA GLY A 115 -6.18 -16.06 -5.28
C GLY A 115 -6.69 -16.70 -3.97
N ASP A 116 -5.78 -17.05 -3.06
CA ASP A 116 -6.12 -17.65 -1.76
C ASP A 116 -6.62 -16.61 -0.73
N PHE A 117 -6.74 -15.34 -1.13
CA PHE A 117 -7.15 -14.28 -0.25
C PHE A 117 -8.67 -14.22 -0.03
N THR A 118 -9.09 -14.49 1.20
CA THR A 118 -10.43 -14.16 1.70
C THR A 118 -10.35 -12.83 2.47
N PRO A 119 -11.07 -11.76 2.06
CA PRO A 119 -11.04 -10.50 2.79
C PRO A 119 -11.56 -10.66 4.21
N PRO A 120 -10.96 -9.98 5.22
CA PRO A 120 -11.48 -10.00 6.58
C PRO A 120 -12.90 -9.44 6.61
N LYS A 121 -13.78 -10.10 7.36
CA LYS A 121 -15.15 -9.61 7.59
C LYS A 121 -15.07 -8.28 8.35
N SER A 122 -15.73 -7.26 7.82
CA SER A 122 -15.91 -5.93 8.42
C SER A 122 -16.53 -6.00 9.81
#